data_AF-A0A395L3Q6-F1
#
_entry.id   AF-A0A395L3Q6-F1
#
_cell.length_a   1.000
_cell.length_b   1.000
_cell.length_c   1.000
_cell.angle_alpha   90.00
_cell.angle_beta   90.00
_cell.angle_gamma   90.00
#
_symmetry.space_group_name_H-M   'P 1'
#
loop_
_entity.id
_entity.type
_entity.pdbx_description
1 polymer ?
#
loop_
_entity_poly.entity_id
_entity_poly.type
_entity_poly.pdbx_seq_one_letter_code
_entity_poly.pdbx_strand_id
1 'polypeptide(L)'
;MQTNHRPLQNRVTPFGEIVAMAQRGLFTGNRGIIHDPATKTLLRRRWSSKAWLICACDYGVRRRDVMAGRSWTELFFLDEAVALAAGHRPCFFCRREAALGFRAAWAGGSKTVPSAGELDAVLHDERQSRGQKRVHPLPSPAADLPAADLPDGTVAVAAGAAFTVASGRYFRWTETGYLEPEPDIVAEGVLTPPSTVNALRAGYRPVLHPDIAKFLSGSPS
;
A
#
# COMPACT_ATOMS: atom_id res chain seq x y z
N MET A 1 3.71 -15.73 33.01
CA MET A 1 2.66 -14.74 32.67
C MET A 1 2.66 -14.56 31.17
N GLN A 2 1.69 -15.12 30.45
CA GLN A 2 1.49 -14.77 29.05
C GLN A 2 0.96 -13.33 29.04
N THR A 3 1.81 -12.39 28.65
CA THR A 3 1.35 -11.04 28.36
C THR A 3 0.42 -11.16 27.16
N ASN A 4 -0.87 -10.93 27.37
CA ASN A 4 -1.85 -10.71 26.31
C ASN A 4 -1.45 -9.41 25.57
N HIS A 5 -0.40 -9.46 24.77
CA HIS A 5 0.07 -8.32 24.01
C HIS A 5 -0.83 -8.21 22.78
N ARG A 6 -1.96 -7.52 22.95
CA ARG A 6 -2.79 -7.12 21.81
C ARG A 6 -1.90 -6.37 20.81
N PRO A 7 -2.01 -6.65 19.50
CA PRO A 7 -1.21 -5.96 18.51
C PRO A 7 -1.45 -4.45 18.59
N LEU A 8 -0.40 -3.66 18.34
CA LEU A 8 -0.53 -2.21 18.24
C LEU A 8 -1.39 -1.85 17.02
N GLN A 9 -2.10 -0.72 17.11
CA GLN A 9 -2.85 -0.16 15.99
C GLN A 9 -1.90 0.51 15.00
N ASN A 10 -1.24 -0.30 14.17
CA ASN A 10 -0.24 0.16 13.22
C ASN A 10 -0.17 -0.66 11.93
N ARG A 11 -1.17 -1.49 11.65
CA ARG A 11 -1.31 -2.18 10.36
C ARG A 11 -2.19 -1.36 9.44
N VAL A 12 -1.76 -1.18 8.20
CA VAL A 12 -2.52 -0.41 7.22
C VAL A 12 -3.23 -1.34 6.27
N THR A 13 -4.55 -1.21 6.19
CA THR A 13 -5.37 -1.95 5.22
C THR A 13 -5.24 -1.34 3.82
N PRO A 14 -5.65 -2.04 2.74
CA PRO A 14 -5.72 -1.44 1.40
C PRO A 14 -6.61 -0.19 1.33
N PHE A 15 -7.61 -0.11 2.21
CA PHE A 15 -8.47 1.06 2.38
C PHE A 15 -7.78 2.21 3.14
N GLY A 16 -6.52 2.04 3.56
CA GLY A 16 -5.74 3.07 4.23
C GLY A 16 -6.09 3.28 5.70
N GLU A 17 -6.96 2.43 6.27
CA GLU A 17 -7.28 2.40 7.69
C GLU A 17 -6.10 1.85 8.48
N ILE A 18 -5.96 2.30 9.73
CA ILE A 18 -4.90 1.82 10.63
C ILE A 18 -5.58 0.99 11.72
N VAL A 19 -5.27 -0.30 11.77
CA VAL A 19 -5.94 -1.28 12.62
C VAL A 19 -4.94 -2.10 13.44
N ALA A 20 -5.45 -2.71 14.50
CA ALA A 20 -4.68 -3.58 15.40
C ALA A 20 -4.90 -5.03 14.99
N MET A 21 -3.95 -5.62 14.24
CA MET A 21 -3.99 -7.03 13.83
C MET A 21 -2.59 -7.66 13.85
N ALA A 22 -2.54 -8.99 13.92
CA ALA A 22 -1.28 -9.73 14.07
C ALA A 22 -0.46 -9.86 12.79
N GLN A 23 -1.02 -9.48 11.63
CA GLN A 23 -0.38 -9.55 10.32
C GLN A 23 1.05 -8.98 10.35
N ARG A 24 2.02 -9.67 9.76
CA ARG A 24 3.41 -9.16 9.64
C ARG A 24 3.58 -8.51 8.28
N GLY A 25 4.04 -7.26 8.28
CA GLY A 25 4.27 -6.53 7.05
C GLY A 25 5.66 -6.76 6.46
N LEU A 26 5.76 -6.91 5.14
CA LEU A 26 7.03 -6.88 4.42
C LEU A 26 7.66 -5.48 4.42
N PHE A 27 6.83 -4.44 4.57
CA PHE A 27 7.26 -3.06 4.60
C PHE A 27 6.75 -2.35 5.85
N THR A 28 7.55 -1.37 6.29
CA THR A 28 7.09 -0.33 7.20
C THR A 28 6.80 0.96 6.41
N GLY A 29 6.39 2.01 7.09
CA GLY A 29 6.22 3.31 6.51
C GLY A 29 5.71 4.30 7.52
N ASN A 30 5.43 5.51 7.05
CA ASN A 30 5.03 6.57 7.94
C ASN A 30 4.02 7.51 7.29
N ARG A 31 3.24 8.16 8.17
CA ARG A 31 2.41 9.33 7.87
C ARG A 31 2.80 10.50 8.79
N GLY A 32 4.07 10.54 9.22
CA GLY A 32 4.56 11.40 10.29
C GLY A 32 4.25 10.91 11.71
N ILE A 33 4.23 11.83 12.68
CA ILE A 33 4.02 11.52 14.11
C ILE A 33 2.52 11.59 14.41
N ILE A 34 1.83 10.48 14.59
CA ILE A 34 0.38 10.42 14.78
C ILE A 34 -0.03 9.58 15.98
N HIS A 35 0.89 9.39 16.93
CA HIS A 35 0.65 8.63 18.14
C HIS A 35 1.04 9.40 19.40
N ASP A 36 0.46 8.99 20.51
CA ASP A 36 0.93 9.32 21.85
C ASP A 36 2.03 8.33 22.25
N PRO A 37 3.26 8.79 22.55
CA PRO A 37 4.41 7.90 22.81
C PRO A 37 4.36 7.21 24.18
N ALA A 38 3.58 7.72 25.14
CA ALA A 38 3.43 7.10 26.45
C ALA A 38 2.48 5.89 26.39
N THR A 39 1.41 6.00 25.60
CA THR A 39 0.36 4.99 25.50
C THR A 39 0.43 4.12 24.25
N LYS A 40 1.22 4.54 23.24
CA LYS A 40 1.26 3.96 21.89
C LYS A 40 -0.11 3.89 21.21
N THR A 41 -0.96 4.87 21.49
CA THR A 41 -2.28 5.02 20.86
C THR A 41 -2.26 6.09 19.77
N LEU A 42 -3.11 5.95 18.73
CA LEU A 42 -3.19 6.94 17.66
C LEU A 42 -3.92 8.21 18.13
N LEU A 43 -3.37 9.37 17.78
CA LEU A 43 -4.02 10.68 17.95
C LEU A 43 -5.21 10.80 17.00
N ARG A 44 -6.09 11.80 17.15
CA ARG A 44 -7.21 12.04 16.20
C ARG A 44 -6.73 12.30 14.76
N ARG A 45 -5.58 12.96 14.59
CA ARG A 45 -4.98 13.17 13.27
C ARG A 45 -4.47 11.85 12.68
N ARG A 46 -4.70 11.60 11.39
CA ARG A 46 -4.27 10.37 10.70
C ARG A 46 -3.01 10.56 9.83
N TRP A 47 -2.49 11.77 9.76
CA TRP A 47 -1.20 12.12 9.18
C TRP A 47 -0.71 13.48 9.73
N SER A 48 0.58 13.76 9.59
CA SER A 48 1.18 15.09 9.87
C SER A 48 2.01 15.64 8.70
N SER A 49 2.07 14.92 7.58
CA SER A 49 2.76 15.33 6.35
C SER A 49 2.06 14.73 5.12
N LYS A 50 2.29 15.35 3.95
CA LYS A 50 1.88 14.78 2.66
C LYS A 50 2.71 13.55 2.28
N ALA A 51 3.98 13.53 2.71
CA ALA A 51 4.94 12.45 2.46
C ALA A 51 4.55 11.16 3.20
N TRP A 52 3.76 10.34 2.53
CA TRP A 52 3.38 9.00 2.98
C TRP A 52 4.33 8.02 2.32
N LEU A 53 5.20 7.39 3.12
CA LEU A 53 6.36 6.67 2.59
C LEU A 53 6.26 5.17 2.87
N ILE A 54 6.67 4.37 1.89
CA ILE A 54 6.95 2.95 2.02
C ILE A 54 8.44 2.79 2.32
N CYS A 55 8.77 2.25 3.48
CA CYS A 55 10.12 2.08 3.99
C CYS A 55 10.47 0.60 4.13
N ALA A 56 11.76 0.28 4.04
CA ALA A 56 12.25 -1.05 4.39
C ALA A 56 12.14 -1.27 5.91
N CYS A 57 11.78 -2.49 6.32
CA CYS A 57 11.77 -2.87 7.74
C CYS A 57 13.18 -2.85 8.34
N ASP A 58 14.17 -3.30 7.56
CA ASP A 58 15.58 -3.31 7.93
C ASP A 58 16.38 -2.38 7.01
N TYR A 59 17.08 -1.40 7.61
CA TYR A 59 17.95 -0.49 6.88
C TYR A 59 19.16 -0.08 7.71
N GLY A 60 20.34 -0.54 7.29
CA GLY A 60 21.58 -0.39 8.05
C GLY A 60 21.52 -1.12 9.39
N VAL A 61 22.16 -0.55 10.43
CA VAL A 61 22.21 -1.14 11.78
C VAL A 61 21.15 -0.58 12.74
N ARG A 62 20.20 0.20 12.22
CA ARG A 62 19.25 0.96 13.05
C ARG A 62 18.07 0.09 13.45
N ARG A 63 17.98 -0.24 14.75
CA ARG A 63 16.75 -0.78 15.36
C ARG A 63 15.92 0.35 15.94
N ARG A 64 14.60 0.28 15.78
CA ARG A 64 13.64 1.29 16.28
C ARG A 64 12.66 0.65 17.24
N ASP A 65 12.43 1.34 18.35
CA ASP A 65 11.28 1.06 19.20
C ASP A 65 10.02 1.60 18.53
N VAL A 66 9.08 0.71 18.25
CA VAL A 66 7.82 1.07 17.59
C VAL A 66 7.04 2.04 18.46
N MET A 67 6.63 3.15 17.85
CA MET A 67 5.85 4.25 18.44
C MET A 67 6.55 4.87 19.64
N ALA A 68 7.85 5.13 19.48
CA ALA A 68 8.67 5.82 20.48
C ALA A 68 8.59 7.36 20.37
N GLY A 69 8.97 8.03 21.44
CA GLY A 69 9.00 9.50 21.50
C GLY A 69 9.88 10.14 20.43
N ARG A 70 9.41 11.28 19.88
CA ARG A 70 10.11 12.06 18.83
C ARG A 70 10.43 11.24 17.56
N SER A 71 9.78 10.10 17.34
CA SER A 71 9.83 9.31 16.12
C SER A 71 8.50 9.41 15.37
N TRP A 72 8.55 9.21 14.05
CA TRP A 72 7.35 8.98 13.26
C TRP A 72 6.66 7.68 13.70
N THR A 73 5.37 7.56 13.39
CA THR A 73 4.59 6.38 13.74
C THR A 73 4.91 5.27 12.75
N GLU A 74 5.54 4.20 13.21
CA GLU A 74 5.83 3.04 12.41
C GLU A 74 4.53 2.33 12.01
N LEU A 75 4.16 2.47 10.75
CA LEU A 75 3.06 1.74 10.12
C LEU A 75 3.61 0.53 9.37
N PHE A 76 2.81 -0.51 9.20
CA PHE A 76 3.22 -1.73 8.51
C PHE A 76 2.19 -2.14 7.46
N PHE A 77 2.69 -2.66 6.35
CA PHE A 77 1.90 -3.07 5.19
C PHE A 77 2.24 -4.52 4.86
N LEU A 78 1.22 -5.33 4.58
CA LEU A 78 1.41 -6.72 4.18
C LEU A 78 2.44 -6.83 3.05
N ASP A 79 2.28 -6.02 2.01
CA ASP A 79 3.18 -5.93 0.88
C ASP A 79 3.21 -4.50 0.31
N GLU A 80 3.90 -4.31 -0.82
CA GLU A 80 3.99 -2.99 -1.46
C GLU A 80 2.70 -2.60 -2.16
N ALA A 81 1.95 -3.55 -2.73
CA ALA A 81 0.66 -3.27 -3.38
C ALA A 81 -0.34 -2.65 -2.40
N VAL A 82 -0.45 -3.19 -1.18
CA VAL A 82 -1.28 -2.62 -0.10
C VAL A 82 -0.81 -1.21 0.27
N ALA A 83 0.50 -0.98 0.34
CA ALA A 83 1.05 0.33 0.70
C ALA A 83 0.81 1.40 -0.38
N LEU A 84 0.99 1.02 -1.65
CA LEU A 84 0.66 1.82 -2.83
C LEU A 84 -0.84 2.12 -2.89
N ALA A 85 -1.69 1.12 -2.63
CA ALA A 85 -3.14 1.30 -2.53
C ALA A 85 -3.53 2.30 -1.43
N ALA A 86 -2.87 2.23 -0.27
CA ALA A 86 -3.05 3.21 0.80
C ALA A 86 -2.51 4.61 0.45
N GLY A 87 -1.89 4.81 -0.72
CA GLY A 87 -1.41 6.10 -1.23
C GLY A 87 -0.01 6.49 -0.73
N HIS A 88 0.83 5.50 -0.40
CA HIS A 88 2.24 5.73 -0.05
C HIS A 88 3.11 5.54 -1.29
N ARG A 89 4.25 6.23 -1.36
CA ARG A 89 5.28 5.99 -2.38
C ARG A 89 6.56 5.44 -1.76
N PRO A 90 7.42 4.75 -2.53
CA PRO A 90 8.70 4.28 -2.01
C PRO A 90 9.58 5.43 -1.48
N CYS A 91 10.27 5.17 -0.37
CA CYS A 91 11.11 6.14 0.32
C CYS A 91 12.46 6.34 -0.38
N PHE A 92 12.80 7.58 -0.75
CA PHE A 92 14.09 7.92 -1.37
C PHE A 92 15.31 7.69 -0.45
N PHE A 93 15.10 7.49 0.85
CA PHE A 93 16.19 7.24 1.80
C PHE A 93 16.54 5.75 1.88
N CYS A 94 15.62 4.92 2.39
CA CYS A 94 15.89 3.49 2.63
C CYS A 94 15.51 2.57 1.47
N ARG A 95 14.70 3.04 0.52
CA ARG A 95 14.27 2.29 -0.67
C ARG A 95 14.60 3.05 -1.94
N ARG A 96 15.81 3.62 -1.99
CA ARG A 96 16.23 4.58 -3.03
C ARG A 96 16.05 4.06 -4.45
N GLU A 97 16.46 2.83 -4.73
CA GLU A 97 16.30 2.20 -6.06
C GLU A 97 14.82 2.11 -6.45
N ALA A 98 13.98 1.54 -5.59
CA ALA A 98 12.54 1.47 -5.81
C ALA A 98 11.91 2.86 -5.99
N ALA A 99 12.34 3.87 -5.22
CA ALA A 99 11.84 5.23 -5.34
C ALA A 99 12.23 5.91 -6.65
N LEU A 100 13.46 5.66 -7.14
CA LEU A 100 13.91 6.15 -8.44
C LEU A 100 13.16 5.44 -9.58
N GLY A 101 12.98 4.12 -9.50
CA GLY A 101 12.21 3.35 -10.46
C GLY A 101 10.75 3.78 -10.52
N PHE A 102 10.11 3.96 -9.36
CA PHE A 102 8.74 4.49 -9.26
C PHE A 102 8.61 5.87 -9.90
N ARG A 103 9.53 6.79 -9.57
CA ARG A 103 9.53 8.15 -10.13
C ARG A 103 9.78 8.16 -11.64
N ALA A 104 10.66 7.31 -12.14
CA ALA A 104 10.93 7.19 -13.57
C ALA A 104 9.71 6.65 -14.33
N ALA A 105 9.09 5.59 -13.82
CA ALA A 105 7.88 5.00 -14.39
C ALA A 105 6.71 6.00 -14.35
N TRP A 106 6.55 6.73 -13.24
CA TRP A 106 5.56 7.80 -13.13
C TRP A 106 5.75 8.88 -14.20
N ALA A 107 7.00 9.27 -14.47
CA ALA A 107 7.29 10.28 -15.49
C ALA A 107 6.97 9.79 -16.92
N GLY A 108 6.91 8.47 -17.16
CA GLY A 108 6.49 7.90 -18.44
C GLY A 108 7.31 8.35 -19.64
N GLY A 109 8.59 8.69 -19.45
CA GLY A 109 9.47 9.24 -20.49
C GLY A 109 9.37 10.76 -20.68
N SER A 110 8.61 11.48 -19.84
CA SER A 110 8.63 12.94 -19.79
C SER A 110 10.02 13.49 -19.53
N LYS A 111 10.38 14.60 -20.19
CA LYS A 111 11.63 15.34 -19.94
C LYS A 111 11.66 15.97 -18.55
N THR A 112 10.50 16.24 -17.96
CA THR A 112 10.36 16.78 -16.60
C THR A 112 10.10 15.65 -15.63
N VAL A 113 11.09 15.38 -14.78
CA VAL A 113 10.97 14.37 -13.71
C VAL A 113 10.45 15.07 -12.44
N PRO A 114 9.30 14.65 -11.88
CA PRO A 114 8.74 15.32 -10.71
C PRO A 114 9.63 15.17 -9.48
N SER A 115 9.71 16.22 -8.68
CA SER A 115 10.29 16.19 -7.34
C SER A 115 9.47 15.30 -6.40
N ALA A 116 10.09 14.91 -5.27
CA ALA A 116 9.39 14.14 -4.25
C ALA A 116 8.15 14.87 -3.70
N GLY A 117 8.23 16.20 -3.56
CA GLY A 117 7.12 17.02 -3.09
C GLY A 117 5.95 17.10 -4.08
N GLU A 118 6.24 17.11 -5.38
CA GLU A 118 5.20 17.05 -6.42
C GLU A 118 4.49 15.70 -6.44
N LEU A 119 5.24 14.59 -6.31
CA LEU A 119 4.64 13.25 -6.15
C LEU A 119 3.74 13.21 -4.90
N ASP A 120 4.22 13.74 -3.77
CA ASP A 120 3.46 13.77 -2.51
C ASP A 120 2.20 14.64 -2.61
N ALA A 121 2.23 15.72 -3.39
CA ALA A 121 1.07 16.57 -3.64
C ALA A 121 0.00 15.84 -4.45
N VAL A 122 0.38 15.22 -5.57
CA VAL A 122 -0.57 14.45 -6.40
C VAL A 122 -1.18 13.29 -5.61
N LEU A 123 -0.36 12.49 -4.92
CA LEU A 123 -0.86 11.38 -4.10
C LEU A 123 -1.77 11.86 -2.96
N HIS A 124 -1.53 13.05 -2.43
CA HIS A 124 -2.39 13.61 -1.38
C HIS A 124 -3.82 13.85 -1.87
N ASP A 125 -3.96 14.36 -3.09
CA ASP A 125 -5.25 14.69 -3.71
C ASP A 125 -5.98 13.44 -4.24
N GLU A 126 -5.22 12.39 -4.55
CA GLU A 126 -5.77 11.13 -5.04
C GLU A 126 -6.23 10.18 -3.93
N ARG A 127 -5.58 10.16 -2.76
CA ARG A 127 -5.82 9.10 -1.75
C ARG A 127 -7.13 9.21 -0.97
N GLN A 128 -7.71 10.40 -0.81
CA GLN A 128 -8.89 10.62 0.02
C GLN A 128 -9.93 11.52 -0.64
N SER A 129 -11.20 11.24 -0.38
CA SER A 129 -12.34 12.10 -0.72
C SER A 129 -13.24 12.22 0.51
N ARG A 130 -13.55 13.45 0.93
CA ARG A 130 -14.38 13.73 2.13
C ARG A 130 -13.94 12.99 3.40
N GLY A 131 -12.63 12.83 3.58
CA GLY A 131 -12.03 12.15 4.74
C GLY A 131 -12.10 10.62 4.70
N GLN A 132 -12.59 10.03 3.60
CA GLN A 132 -12.63 8.60 3.37
C GLN A 132 -11.65 8.20 2.27
N LYS A 133 -11.30 6.92 2.21
CA LYS A 133 -10.52 6.36 1.11
C LYS A 133 -11.22 6.62 -0.21
N ARG A 134 -10.49 7.20 -1.17
CA ARG A 134 -11.01 7.38 -2.52
C ARG A 134 -11.00 6.04 -3.26
N VAL A 135 -12.15 5.67 -3.81
CA VAL A 135 -12.28 4.64 -4.83
C VAL A 135 -12.31 5.37 -6.17
N HIS A 136 -11.44 4.95 -7.08
CA HIS A 136 -11.30 5.53 -8.40
C HIS A 136 -12.11 4.73 -9.42
N PRO A 137 -12.73 5.39 -10.41
CA PRO A 137 -13.39 4.70 -11.51
C PRO A 137 -12.40 3.80 -12.25
N LEU A 138 -12.89 2.69 -12.81
CA LEU A 138 -12.11 1.88 -13.71
C LEU A 138 -11.74 2.67 -14.98
N PRO A 139 -10.59 2.37 -15.63
CA PRO A 139 -10.16 3.07 -16.84
C PRO A 139 -11.14 2.96 -18.02
N SER A 140 -11.98 1.92 -18.05
CA SER A 140 -13.07 1.77 -19.00
C SER A 140 -14.35 1.35 -18.27
N PRO A 141 -15.51 1.97 -18.58
CA PRO A 141 -16.81 1.63 -17.99
C PRO A 141 -17.46 0.38 -18.59
N ALA A 142 -16.73 -0.43 -19.37
CA ALA A 142 -17.25 -1.71 -19.84
C ALA A 142 -17.46 -2.62 -18.61
N ALA A 143 -18.68 -3.14 -18.47
CA ALA A 143 -19.14 -3.92 -17.31
C ALA A 143 -18.33 -5.20 -17.03
N ASP A 144 -17.45 -5.59 -17.96
CA ASP A 144 -16.72 -6.85 -17.94
C ASP A 144 -15.19 -6.65 -18.03
N LEU A 145 -14.64 -5.55 -17.48
CA LEU A 145 -13.19 -5.31 -17.54
C LEU A 145 -12.44 -6.51 -16.90
N PRO A 146 -11.74 -7.35 -17.68
CA PRO A 146 -11.05 -8.49 -17.10
C PRO A 146 -9.91 -7.97 -16.22
N ALA A 147 -9.51 -8.75 -15.21
CA ALA A 147 -8.32 -8.48 -14.41
C ALA A 147 -7.07 -8.16 -15.27
N ALA A 148 -7.02 -8.71 -16.49
CA ALA A 148 -5.96 -8.53 -17.47
C ALA A 148 -5.74 -7.07 -17.91
N ASP A 149 -6.72 -6.18 -17.75
CA ASP A 149 -6.61 -4.77 -18.16
C ASP A 149 -6.03 -3.87 -17.06
N LEU A 150 -5.88 -4.39 -15.85
CA LEU A 150 -5.20 -3.70 -14.74
C LEU A 150 -3.77 -4.20 -14.60
N PRO A 151 -2.78 -3.31 -14.41
CA PRO A 151 -1.40 -3.74 -14.22
C PRO A 151 -1.22 -4.41 -12.86
N ASP A 152 -0.33 -5.41 -12.80
CA ASP A 152 0.03 -6.12 -11.57
C ASP A 152 0.38 -5.16 -10.42
N GLY A 153 -0.13 -5.48 -9.22
CA GLY A 153 -0.02 -4.66 -8.02
C GLY A 153 -1.07 -3.56 -7.89
N THR A 154 -1.97 -3.42 -8.87
CA THR A 154 -3.19 -2.63 -8.70
C THR A 154 -4.10 -3.32 -7.68
N VAL A 155 -4.67 -2.55 -6.75
CA VAL A 155 -5.66 -3.07 -5.81
C VAL A 155 -7.04 -2.54 -6.20
N ALA A 156 -7.92 -3.45 -6.58
CA ALA A 156 -9.32 -3.21 -6.90
C ALA A 156 -10.21 -3.40 -5.67
N VAL A 157 -11.44 -2.89 -5.75
CA VAL A 157 -12.51 -3.17 -4.80
C VAL A 157 -13.67 -3.86 -5.51
N ALA A 158 -14.25 -4.87 -4.87
CA ALA A 158 -15.47 -5.55 -5.31
C ALA A 158 -16.21 -6.08 -4.07
N ALA A 159 -17.53 -5.90 -4.01
CA ALA A 159 -18.38 -6.35 -2.90
C ALA A 159 -17.83 -5.97 -1.50
N GLY A 160 -17.22 -4.78 -1.37
CA GLY A 160 -16.61 -4.29 -0.13
C GLY A 160 -15.28 -4.92 0.27
N ALA A 161 -14.74 -5.86 -0.52
CA ALA A 161 -13.42 -6.46 -0.31
C ALA A 161 -12.37 -5.87 -1.25
N ALA A 162 -11.10 -5.93 -0.84
CA ALA A 162 -9.96 -5.47 -1.63
C ALA A 162 -9.24 -6.65 -2.29
N PHE A 163 -8.90 -6.50 -3.57
CA PHE A 163 -8.26 -7.54 -4.37
C PHE A 163 -7.01 -7.00 -5.06
N THR A 164 -5.85 -7.62 -4.81
CA THR A 164 -4.61 -7.29 -5.53
C THR A 164 -4.58 -8.05 -6.85
N VAL A 165 -4.35 -7.33 -7.94
CA VAL A 165 -4.18 -7.90 -9.28
C VAL A 165 -2.77 -8.45 -9.41
N ALA A 166 -2.65 -9.70 -9.86
CA ALA A 166 -1.38 -10.28 -10.26
C ALA A 166 -1.59 -11.33 -11.36
N SER A 167 -0.80 -11.26 -12.43
CA SER A 167 -0.87 -12.20 -13.57
C SER A 167 -2.30 -12.36 -14.12
N GLY A 168 -3.05 -11.25 -14.21
CA GLY A 168 -4.42 -11.24 -14.70
C GLY A 168 -5.42 -11.97 -13.80
N ARG A 169 -5.16 -12.06 -12.49
CA ARG A 169 -6.06 -12.66 -11.49
C ARG A 169 -6.25 -11.73 -10.29
N TYR A 170 -7.36 -11.88 -9.58
CA TYR A 170 -7.69 -11.12 -8.38
C TYR A 170 -7.44 -11.93 -7.12
N PHE A 171 -6.54 -11.45 -6.25
CA PHE A 171 -6.21 -12.08 -4.97
C PHE A 171 -6.82 -11.29 -3.83
N ARG A 172 -7.76 -11.89 -3.11
CA ARG A 172 -8.44 -11.21 -2.00
C ARG A 172 -7.49 -10.96 -0.84
N TRP A 173 -7.36 -9.71 -0.44
CA TRP A 173 -6.63 -9.33 0.77
C TRP A 173 -7.47 -9.64 2.02
N THR A 174 -6.82 -10.17 3.05
CA THR A 174 -7.42 -10.48 4.36
C THR A 174 -6.48 -10.09 5.49
N GLU A 175 -6.95 -10.17 6.73
CA GLU A 175 -6.12 -9.91 7.92
C GLU A 175 -4.99 -10.95 8.10
N THR A 176 -5.11 -12.12 7.46
CA THR A 176 -4.14 -13.22 7.58
C THR A 176 -3.20 -13.35 6.38
N GLY A 177 -3.42 -12.59 5.31
CA GLY A 177 -2.66 -12.70 4.06
C GLY A 177 -3.56 -12.60 2.83
N TYR A 178 -3.18 -13.26 1.74
CA TYR A 178 -4.04 -13.40 0.57
C TYR A 178 -4.72 -14.77 0.52
N LEU A 179 -5.92 -14.82 -0.06
CA LEU A 179 -6.57 -16.06 -0.45
C LEU A 179 -6.19 -16.45 -1.89
N GLU A 180 -6.49 -17.70 -2.26
CA GLU A 180 -6.46 -18.15 -3.65
C GLU A 180 -7.27 -17.24 -4.57
N PRO A 181 -6.89 -17.12 -5.85
CA PRO A 181 -7.55 -16.21 -6.76
C PRO A 181 -9.00 -16.66 -6.99
N GLU A 182 -9.94 -15.75 -6.77
CA GLU A 182 -11.36 -16.03 -6.99
C GLU A 182 -11.69 -15.84 -8.49
N PRO A 183 -12.34 -16.81 -9.14
CA PRO A 183 -12.87 -16.60 -10.48
C PRO A 183 -14.02 -15.59 -10.43
N ASP A 184 -14.28 -14.92 -11.54
CA ASP A 184 -15.47 -14.08 -11.75
C ASP A 184 -15.60 -12.82 -10.86
N ILE A 185 -14.48 -12.30 -10.35
CA ILE A 185 -14.47 -11.00 -9.67
C ILE A 185 -14.67 -9.88 -10.69
N VAL A 186 -15.77 -9.13 -10.52
CA VAL A 186 -16.03 -7.88 -11.25
C VAL A 186 -15.64 -6.70 -10.35
N ALA A 187 -14.59 -5.98 -10.73
CA ALA A 187 -14.16 -4.81 -10.00
C ALA A 187 -15.19 -3.67 -10.10
N GLU A 188 -15.52 -3.04 -8.98
CA GLU A 188 -16.37 -1.85 -8.90
C GLU A 188 -15.54 -0.56 -9.00
N GLY A 189 -14.25 -0.65 -8.74
CA GLY A 189 -13.31 0.46 -8.78
C GLY A 189 -11.93 0.08 -8.31
N VAL A 190 -11.06 1.09 -8.21
CA VAL A 190 -9.65 0.92 -7.86
C VAL A 190 -9.30 1.73 -6.62
N LEU A 191 -8.64 1.08 -5.65
CA LEU A 191 -8.10 1.72 -4.45
C LEU A 191 -6.73 2.35 -4.73
N THR A 192 -5.93 1.74 -5.61
CA THR A 192 -4.64 2.30 -6.04
C THR A 192 -4.82 3.66 -6.72
N PRO A 193 -4.10 4.72 -6.27
CA PRO A 193 -4.20 6.04 -6.88
C PRO A 193 -3.92 6.00 -8.40
N PRO A 194 -4.64 6.77 -9.25
CA PRO A 194 -4.49 6.74 -10.71
C PRO A 194 -3.06 6.96 -11.18
N SER A 195 -2.35 7.90 -10.56
CA SER A 195 -0.95 8.16 -10.85
C SER A 195 -0.04 6.95 -10.56
N THR A 196 -0.36 6.19 -9.52
CA THR A 196 0.33 4.95 -9.16
C THR A 196 -0.01 3.83 -10.15
N VAL A 197 -1.27 3.69 -10.56
CA VAL A 197 -1.68 2.75 -11.63
C VAL A 197 -0.92 3.05 -12.92
N ASN A 198 -0.75 4.32 -13.27
CA ASN A 198 0.03 4.72 -14.44
C ASN A 198 1.51 4.33 -14.31
N ALA A 199 2.12 4.51 -13.13
CA ALA A 199 3.49 4.05 -12.89
C ALA A 199 3.62 2.51 -13.00
N LEU A 200 2.65 1.74 -12.49
CA LEU A 200 2.62 0.28 -12.63
C LEU A 200 2.54 -0.13 -14.12
N ARG A 201 1.64 0.49 -14.88
CA ARG A 201 1.50 0.29 -16.32
C ARG A 201 2.78 0.65 -17.08
N ALA A 202 3.47 1.70 -16.66
CA ALA A 202 4.73 2.16 -17.25
C ALA A 202 5.96 1.34 -16.84
N GLY A 203 5.80 0.25 -16.08
CA GLY A 203 6.88 -0.69 -15.81
C GLY A 203 7.32 -0.77 -14.36
N TYR A 204 6.77 0.02 -13.44
CA TYR A 204 7.04 -0.18 -12.02
C TYR A 204 6.47 -1.54 -11.58
N ARG A 205 7.26 -2.34 -10.87
CA ARG A 205 6.87 -3.66 -10.37
C ARG A 205 6.93 -3.65 -8.85
N PRO A 206 5.79 -3.69 -8.14
CA PRO A 206 5.78 -3.70 -6.70
C PRO A 206 6.11 -5.08 -6.16
N VAL A 207 6.67 -5.14 -4.95
CA VAL A 207 6.86 -6.39 -4.24
C VAL A 207 5.52 -6.88 -3.68
N LEU A 208 5.08 -8.05 -4.15
CA LEU A 208 3.86 -8.73 -3.71
C LEU A 208 4.14 -9.72 -2.57
N HIS A 209 3.12 -10.00 -1.76
CA HIS A 209 3.25 -10.99 -0.69
C HIS A 209 3.51 -12.41 -1.24
N PRO A 210 4.37 -13.24 -0.60
CA PRO A 210 4.70 -14.60 -1.05
C PRO A 210 3.50 -15.53 -1.26
N ASP A 211 2.39 -15.32 -0.57
CA ASP A 211 1.15 -16.09 -0.78
C ASP A 211 0.73 -16.06 -2.26
N ILE A 212 0.79 -14.89 -2.90
CA ILE A 212 0.41 -14.73 -4.31
C ILE A 212 1.30 -15.60 -5.20
N ALA A 213 2.61 -15.56 -4.99
CA ALA A 213 3.56 -16.39 -5.75
C ALA A 213 3.29 -17.88 -5.55
N LYS A 214 2.98 -18.30 -4.32
CA LYS A 214 2.66 -19.69 -3.96
C LYS A 214 1.40 -20.19 -4.68
N PHE A 215 0.35 -19.38 -4.75
CA PHE A 215 -0.87 -19.72 -5.48
C PHE A 215 -0.65 -19.75 -6.99
N LEU A 216 0.16 -18.85 -7.54
CA LEU A 216 0.50 -18.83 -8.96
C LEU A 216 1.35 -20.05 -9.36
N SER A 217 2.23 -20.56 -8.49
CA SER A 217 3.02 -21.76 -8.76
C SER A 217 2.27 -23.08 -8.52
N GLY A 218 1.04 -23.04 -8.00
CA GLY A 218 0.28 -24.24 -7.64
C GLY A 218 0.87 -25.03 -6.47
N SER A 219 1.76 -24.40 -5.68
CA SER A 219 2.38 -25.06 -4.52
C SER A 219 1.37 -25.12 -3.36
N PRO A 220 1.01 -26.31 -2.85
CA PRO A 220 0.05 -26.42 -1.75
C PRO A 220 0.58 -25.82 -0.45
N SER A 221 -0.36 -25.50 0.46
CA SER A 221 -0.05 -24.75 1.67
C SER A 221 0.68 -25.45 2.79
#